data_AF-A0A2D8BZE4-F1
#
_entry.id   AF-A0A2D8BZE4-F1
#
_cell.length_a   1.000
_cell.length_b   1.000
_cell.length_c   1.000
_cell.angle_alpha   90.00
_cell.angle_beta   90.00
_cell.angle_gamma   90.00
#
_symmetry.space_group_name_H-M   'P 1'
#
loop_
_entity.id
_entity.type
_entity.pdbx_description
1 polymer ?
#
loop_
_entity_poly.entity_id
_entity_poly.type
_entity_poly.pdbx_seq_one_letter_code
_entity_poly.pdbx_strand_id
1 'polypeptide(L)'
;MNLFKRKKSVPQTYQPVLEAKEVIDLFSRLTLHHQAALLRLISRNLVIQVDGEQYMGYEFNYDVDSAVILAHESEPQGELELES
;
A
#
# COMPACT_ATOMS: atom_id res chain seq x y z
N MET A 1 36.58 -24.67 -7.66
CA MET A 1 35.49 -23.75 -8.08
C MET A 1 34.30 -23.94 -7.16
N ASN A 2 33.92 -22.94 -6.37
CA ASN A 2 32.77 -23.01 -5.44
C ASN A 2 31.63 -22.14 -5.98
N LEU A 3 30.74 -22.72 -6.79
CA LEU A 3 29.74 -22.01 -7.60
C LEU A 3 28.42 -21.66 -6.87
N PHE A 4 28.27 -21.93 -5.57
CA PHE A 4 26.97 -21.83 -4.89
C PHE A 4 26.96 -21.06 -3.55
N LYS A 5 27.81 -20.04 -3.37
CA LYS A 5 27.60 -19.09 -2.27
C LYS A 5 26.52 -18.09 -2.66
N ARG A 6 25.24 -18.43 -2.48
CA ARG A 6 24.17 -17.42 -2.42
C ARG A 6 24.55 -16.45 -1.29
N LYS A 7 24.83 -15.19 -1.64
CA LYS A 7 25.10 -14.14 -0.65
C LYS A 7 23.91 -14.09 0.30
N LYS A 8 24.12 -14.42 1.57
CA LYS A 8 23.08 -14.27 2.61
C LYS A 8 22.70 -12.78 2.63
N SER A 9 21.44 -12.46 2.36
CA SER A 9 20.96 -11.09 2.47
C SER A 9 21.19 -10.62 3.91
N VAL A 10 21.70 -9.41 4.06
CA VAL A 10 21.88 -8.82 5.39
C VAL A 10 20.50 -8.68 6.05
N PRO A 11 20.38 -8.95 7.37
CA PRO A 11 19.11 -8.79 8.06
C PRO A 11 18.56 -7.38 7.88
N GLN A 12 17.24 -7.23 7.83
CA GLN A 12 16.57 -5.95 7.55
C GLN A 12 17.05 -4.80 8.45
N THR A 13 17.40 -5.10 9.70
CA THR A 13 17.93 -4.14 10.69
C THR A 13 19.30 -3.55 10.31
N TYR A 14 20.08 -4.22 9.45
CA TYR A 14 21.37 -3.75 8.95
C TYR A 14 21.28 -3.13 7.55
N GLN A 15 20.09 -3.12 6.96
CA GLN A 15 19.86 -2.41 5.71
C GLN A 15 19.73 -0.92 6.04
N PRO A 16 20.31 -0.04 5.22
CA PRO A 16 20.13 1.40 5.41
C PRO A 16 18.64 1.72 5.43
N VAL A 17 18.21 2.51 6.42
CA VAL A 17 16.87 3.08 6.44
C VAL A 17 16.74 3.89 5.17
N LEU A 18 15.81 3.52 4.29
CA LEU A 18 15.54 4.30 3.09
C LEU A 18 15.15 5.71 3.52
N GLU A 19 15.89 6.70 3.04
CA GLU A 19 15.57 8.09 3.30
C GLU A 19 14.23 8.42 2.64
N ALA A 20 13.44 9.31 3.24
CA ALA A 20 12.13 9.69 2.70
C ALA A 20 12.20 10.11 1.21
N LYS A 21 13.32 10.73 0.81
CA LYS A 21 13.60 11.11 -0.58
C LYS A 21 13.73 9.93 -1.54
N GLU A 22 14.35 8.83 -1.11
CA GLU A 22 14.51 7.62 -1.92
C GLU A 22 13.16 6.93 -2.13
N VAL A 23 12.30 6.94 -1.11
CA VAL A 23 10.93 6.42 -1.20
C VAL A 23 10.10 7.23 -2.19
N ILE A 24 10.22 8.56 -2.16
CA ILE A 24 9.52 9.46 -3.11
C ILE A 24 10.01 9.24 -4.54
N ASP A 25 11.33 9.16 -4.77
CA ASP A 25 11.89 8.89 -6.11
C ASP A 25 11.42 7.53 -6.64
N LEU A 26 11.44 6.48 -5.82
CA LEU A 26 10.92 5.17 -6.19
C LEU A 26 9.43 5.25 -6.55
N PHE A 27 8.60 5.84 -5.67
CA PHE A 27 7.16 5.95 -5.88
C PHE A 27 6.82 6.71 -7.17
N SER A 28 7.56 7.79 -7.48
CA SER A 28 7.34 8.61 -8.69
C SER A 28 7.56 7.86 -10.01
N ARG A 29 8.35 6.78 -10.00
CA ARG A 29 8.68 5.96 -11.18
C ARG A 29 7.72 4.79 -11.39
N LEU A 30 6.84 4.53 -10.43
CA LEU A 30 5.86 3.45 -10.52
C LEU A 30 4.73 3.81 -11.50
N THR A 31 4.10 2.78 -12.06
CA THR A 31 2.85 2.94 -12.81
C THR A 31 1.72 3.33 -11.86
N LEU A 32 0.66 3.98 -12.37
CA LEU A 32 -0.51 4.33 -11.55
C LEU A 32 -1.12 3.11 -10.83
N HIS A 33 -1.13 1.93 -11.47
CA HIS A 33 -1.64 0.71 -10.84
C HIS A 33 -0.79 0.27 -9.64
N HIS A 34 0.54 0.37 -9.75
CA HIS A 34 1.43 0.05 -8.64
C HIS A 34 1.32 1.09 -7.52
N GLN A 35 1.18 2.38 -7.86
CA GLN A 35 0.94 3.44 -6.89
C GLN A 35 -0.39 3.22 -6.13
N ALA A 36 -1.47 2.87 -6.85
CA ALA A 36 -2.77 2.56 -6.25
C ALA A 36 -2.71 1.35 -5.30
N ALA A 37 -2.00 0.28 -5.70
CA ALA A 37 -1.78 -0.88 -4.83
C ALA A 37 -1.02 -0.52 -3.55
N LEU A 38 0.01 0.34 -3.64
CA LEU A 38 0.74 0.82 -2.47
C LEU A 38 -0.13 1.70 -1.57
N LEU A 39 -0.92 2.60 -2.14
CA LEU A 39 -1.85 3.44 -1.38
C LEU A 39 -2.85 2.58 -0.60
N ARG A 40 -3.40 1.52 -1.22
CA ARG A 40 -4.28 0.55 -0.56
C ARG A 40 -3.61 -0.17 0.61
N LEU A 41 -2.29 -0.41 0.56
CA LEU A 41 -1.55 -1.01 1.69
C LEU A 41 -1.30 0.01 2.80
N ILE A 42 -0.91 1.22 2.43
CA ILE A 42 -0.62 2.31 3.38
C ILE A 42 -1.91 2.70 4.13
N SER A 43 -3.03 2.81 3.42
CA SER A 43 -4.31 3.26 3.97
C SER A 43 -4.80 2.40 5.13
N ARG A 44 -4.47 1.09 5.16
CA ARG A 44 -4.85 0.20 6.27
C ARG A 44 -4.33 0.64 7.64
N ASN A 45 -3.29 1.46 7.67
CA ASN A 45 -2.67 1.97 8.90
C ASN A 45 -3.00 3.46 9.15
N LEU A 46 -3.94 4.04 8.38
CA LEU A 46 -4.29 5.45 8.47
C LEU A 46 -5.66 5.63 9.15
N VAL A 47 -5.77 6.71 9.92
CA VAL A 47 -7.05 7.32 10.30
C VAL A 47 -7.12 8.66 9.57
N ILE A 48 -8.20 8.87 8.83
CA ILE A 48 -8.43 10.05 7.99
C ILE A 48 -9.44 10.93 8.73
N GLN A 49 -9.09 12.20 8.97
CA GLN A 49 -9.98 13.17 9.61
C GLN A 49 -10.38 14.24 8.60
N VAL A 50 -11.67 14.34 8.29
CA VAL A 50 -12.24 15.31 7.34
C VAL A 50 -13.53 15.87 7.93
N ASP A 51 -13.67 17.20 7.96
CA ASP A 51 -14.87 17.90 8.45
C ASP A 51 -15.37 17.46 9.85
N GLY A 52 -14.44 17.04 10.71
CA GLY A 52 -14.75 16.56 12.06
C GLY A 52 -15.18 15.09 12.13
N GLU A 53 -15.33 14.43 10.99
CA GLU A 53 -15.56 12.99 10.89
C GLU A 53 -14.25 12.22 10.82
N GLN A 54 -14.27 10.99 11.33
CA GLN A 54 -13.12 10.08 11.30
C GLN A 54 -13.47 8.87 10.45
N TYR A 55 -12.64 8.62 9.46
CA TYR A 55 -12.74 7.46 8.58
C TYR A 55 -11.51 6.58 8.78
N MET A 56 -11.72 5.27 8.82
CA MET A 56 -10.61 4.33 8.89
C MET A 56 -10.09 4.08 7.49
N GLY A 57 -8.78 4.16 7.26
CA GLY A 57 -8.25 4.09 5.89
C GLY A 57 -8.42 2.72 5.20
N TYR A 58 -8.77 1.66 5.95
CA TYR A 58 -9.17 0.36 5.37
C TYR A 58 -10.59 0.38 4.78
N GLU A 59 -11.39 1.41 5.05
CA GLU A 59 -12.73 1.60 4.49
C GLU A 59 -12.66 2.12 3.06
N PHE A 60 -11.49 2.48 2.54
CA PHE A 60 -11.31 3.02 1.19
C PHE A 60 -10.62 2.04 0.24
N ASN A 61 -11.11 2.01 -0.99
CA ASN A 61 -10.46 1.41 -2.15
C ASN A 61 -9.76 2.48 -3.00
N TYR A 62 -8.71 2.05 -3.69
CA TYR A 62 -7.88 2.90 -4.55
C TYR A 62 -7.73 2.25 -5.92
N ASP A 63 -8.36 2.85 -6.92
CA ASP A 63 -8.39 2.30 -8.27
C ASP A 63 -7.93 3.35 -9.29
N VAL A 64 -7.37 2.86 -10.40
CA VAL A 64 -6.91 3.74 -11.48
C VAL A 64 -8.09 4.04 -12.38
N ASP A 65 -8.50 5.31 -12.40
CA ASP A 65 -9.42 5.84 -13.39
C ASP A 65 -8.63 6.69 -14.39
N SER A 66 -8.42 6.12 -15.57
CA SER A 66 -7.75 6.79 -16.68
C SER A 66 -6.34 7.28 -16.30
N ALA A 67 -6.19 8.57 -16.01
CA ALA A 67 -4.92 9.21 -15.68
C ALA A 67 -4.77 9.54 -14.18
N VAL A 68 -5.72 9.12 -13.34
CA VAL A 68 -5.74 9.45 -11.91
C VAL A 68 -6.00 8.20 -11.06
N ILE A 69 -5.72 8.31 -9.76
CA ILE A 69 -6.11 7.32 -8.76
C ILE A 69 -7.33 7.87 -8.02
N LEU A 70 -8.44 7.14 -8.07
CA LEU A 70 -9.66 7.47 -7.36
C LEU A 70 -9.69 6.71 -6.03
N ALA A 71 -9.88 7.44 -4.94
CA ALA A 71 -10.23 6.86 -3.64
C ALA A 71 -11.74 6.91 -3.46
N HIS A 72 -12.34 5.78 -3.08
CA HIS A 72 -13.79 5.68 -2.82
C HIS A 72 -14.05 4.70 -1.69
N GLU A 73 -15.20 4.83 -1.03
CA GLU A 73 -15.61 3.90 0.01
C GLU A 73 -15.74 2.48 -0.55
N SER A 74 -15.23 1.53 0.23
CA SER A 74 -15.34 0.11 -0.08
C SER A 74 -16.78 -0.32 0.11
N GLU A 75 -17.33 -1.05 -0.86
CA GLU A 75 -18.62 -1.69 -0.65
C GLU A 75 -18.55 -2.59 0.59
N PRO A 76 -19.51 -2.49 1.53
CA PRO A 76 -19.57 -3.40 2.65
C PRO A 76 -19.68 -4.82 2.09
N GLN A 77 -18.65 -5.64 2.36
CA GLN A 77 -18.71 -7.06 2.04
C GLN A 77 -19.86 -7.64 2.85
N GLY A 78 -20.98 -7.91 2.18
CA GLY A 78 -22.17 -8.49 2.78
C GLY A 78 -21.78 -9.70 3.62
N GLU A 79 -22.35 -9.76 4.82
CA GLU A 79 -22.29 -10.92 5.69
C GLU A 79 -22.49 -12.18 4.83
N LEU A 80 -21.47 -13.04 4.78
CA LEU A 80 -21.64 -14.38 4.25
C LEU A 80 -22.69 -15.04 5.15
N GLU A 81 -23.95 -15.07 4.68
CA GLU A 81 -24.98 -15.92 5.25
C GLU A 81 -24.45 -17.35 5.18
N LEU A 82 -23.91 -17.81 6.30
CA LEU A 82 -23.61 -19.21 6.52
C LEU A 82 -24.96 -19.90 6.64
N GLU A 83 -25.55 -20.27 5.49
CA GLU A 83 -26.67 -21.20 5.47
C GLU A 83 -26.26 -22.46 6.22
N SER A 84 -26.99 -22.73 7.30
CA SER A 84 -26.79 -23.81 8.26
C SER A 84 -27.43 -25.11 7.78
#